data_AF-Q7XAE0-F1
#
_entry.id   AF-Q7XAE0-F1
#
_cell.length_a   1.000
_cell.length_b   1.000
_cell.length_c   1.000
_cell.angle_alpha   90.00
_cell.angle_beta   90.00
_cell.angle_gamma   90.00
#
_symmetry.space_group_name_H-M   'P 1'
#
loop_
_entity.id
_entity.type
_entity.pdbx_description
1 polymer ?
#
loop_
_entity_poly.entity_id
_entity_poly.type
_entity_poly.pdbx_seq_one_letter_code
_entity_poly.pdbx_strand_id
1 'polypeptide(L)'
;FDPNGRQCLTMEGYREIGRTVRGIADKYSNGRLLIVQEGGYHVTYAAYCLHATLEGVINVSEPLLSDPVAYYPEDESFSNKVVDAIKKYQKEEVSFLKDA
;
A
#
# COMPACT_ATOMS: atom_id res chain seq x y z
N PHE A 1 6.97 -4.04 -8.98
CA PHE A 1 6.82 -4.23 -10.44
C PHE A 1 5.95 -3.13 -11.02
N ASP A 2 6.52 -2.26 -11.84
CA ASP A 2 5.83 -1.37 -12.78
C ASP A 2 6.93 -0.73 -13.65
N PRO A 3 6.82 -0.65 -14.98
CA PRO A 3 7.89 -0.05 -15.81
C PRO A 3 8.18 1.41 -15.46
N ASN A 4 7.20 2.13 -14.91
CA ASN A 4 7.30 3.54 -14.55
C ASN A 4 7.62 3.77 -13.07
N GLY A 5 7.62 2.70 -12.25
CA GLY A 5 7.94 2.74 -10.82
C GLY A 5 9.25 2.02 -10.50
N ARG A 6 9.84 2.33 -9.34
CA ARG A 6 10.97 1.59 -8.74
C ARG A 6 10.58 0.90 -7.42
N GLN A 7 9.29 0.91 -7.10
CA GLN A 7 8.74 0.35 -5.87
C GLN A 7 8.43 -1.15 -6.03
N CYS A 8 8.55 -1.87 -4.91
CA CYS A 8 8.36 -3.31 -4.80
C CYS A 8 7.08 -3.69 -4.03
N LEU A 9 5.99 -2.91 -4.17
CA LEU A 9 4.71 -3.27 -3.55
C LEU A 9 4.13 -4.55 -4.18
N THR A 10 3.63 -5.43 -3.31
CA THR A 10 2.94 -6.68 -3.65
C THR A 10 1.43 -6.57 -3.45
N MET A 11 0.64 -7.59 -3.83
CA MET A 11 -0.79 -7.63 -3.51
C MET A 11 -1.05 -7.46 -2.01
N GLU A 12 -0.25 -8.07 -1.14
CA GLU A 12 -0.43 -7.90 0.32
C GLU A 12 -0.23 -6.45 0.75
N GLY A 13 0.78 -5.77 0.23
CA GLY A 13 0.99 -4.34 0.50
C GLY A 13 -0.20 -3.48 0.07
N TYR A 14 -0.76 -3.73 -1.11
CA TYR A 14 -1.96 -3.03 -1.58
C TYR A 14 -3.21 -3.35 -0.73
N ARG A 15 -3.33 -4.58 -0.23
CA ARG A 15 -4.41 -5.00 0.67
C ARG A 15 -4.34 -4.26 2.00
N GLU A 16 -3.15 -4.15 2.59
CA GLU A 16 -2.92 -3.38 3.82
C GLU A 16 -3.23 -1.89 3.66
N ILE A 17 -2.90 -1.30 2.50
CA ILE A 17 -3.31 0.07 2.18
C ILE A 17 -4.85 0.18 2.17
N GLY A 18 -5.54 -0.76 1.53
CA GLY A 18 -7.00 -0.80 1.51
C GLY A 18 -7.61 -0.88 2.92
N ARG A 19 -7.10 -1.76 3.78
CA ARG A 19 -7.53 -1.91 5.19
C ARG A 19 -7.30 -0.63 5.98
N THR A 20 -6.13 -0.01 5.82
CA THR A 20 -5.77 1.24 6.49
C THR A 20 -6.71 2.38 6.09
N VAL A 21 -6.95 2.55 4.80
CA VAL A 21 -7.84 3.60 4.27
C VAL A 21 -9.29 3.38 4.73
N ARG A 22 -9.76 2.13 4.75
CA ARG A 22 -11.07 1.78 5.30
C ARG A 22 -11.19 2.18 6.78
N GLY A 23 -10.19 1.86 7.61
CA GLY A 23 -10.17 2.23 9.02
C GLY A 23 -10.22 3.75 9.23
N ILE A 24 -9.51 4.52 8.40
CA ILE A 24 -9.58 5.99 8.42
C ILE A 24 -10.98 6.48 8.04
N ALA A 25 -11.60 5.92 6.99
CA ALA A 25 -12.94 6.30 6.57
C ALA A 25 -14.00 5.97 7.64
N ASP A 26 -13.92 4.81 8.28
CA ASP A 26 -14.83 4.44 9.37
C ASP A 26 -14.72 5.43 10.54
N LYS A 27 -13.50 5.86 10.88
CA LYS A 27 -13.24 6.79 11.99
C LYS A 27 -13.66 8.23 11.70
N TYR A 28 -13.44 8.73 10.48
CA TYR A 28 -13.53 10.16 10.19
C TYR A 28 -14.58 10.57 9.14
N SER A 29 -15.14 9.62 8.39
CA SER A 29 -16.11 9.89 7.32
C SER A 29 -17.36 9.01 7.36
N ASN A 30 -17.65 8.36 8.50
CA ASN A 30 -18.75 7.38 8.63
C ASN A 30 -18.70 6.29 7.54
N GLY A 31 -17.50 5.80 7.23
CA GLY A 31 -17.28 4.77 6.21
C GLY A 31 -17.42 5.26 4.77
N ARG A 32 -17.62 6.56 4.51
CA ARG A 32 -17.66 7.10 3.15
C ARG A 32 -16.25 7.13 2.56
N LEU A 33 -16.05 6.37 1.48
CA LEU A 33 -14.80 6.27 0.74
C LEU A 33 -15.07 6.29 -0.77
N LEU A 34 -14.29 7.10 -1.50
CA LEU A 34 -14.24 7.10 -2.96
C LEU A 34 -12.81 6.74 -3.37
N ILE A 35 -12.67 5.78 -4.27
CA ILE A 35 -11.39 5.37 -4.87
C ILE A 35 -11.44 5.74 -6.34
N VAL A 36 -10.42 6.47 -6.80
CA VAL A 36 -10.28 6.88 -8.20
C VAL A 36 -9.04 6.20 -8.76
N GLN A 37 -9.18 5.49 -9.88
CA GLN A 37 -8.07 4.83 -10.54
C GLN A 37 -7.18 5.87 -11.21
N GLU A 38 -5.87 5.78 -10.94
CA GLU A 38 -4.84 6.64 -11.53
C GLU A 38 -3.96 5.80 -12.48
N GLY A 39 -2.65 5.72 -12.22
CA GLY A 39 -1.70 4.92 -12.99
C GLY A 39 -1.77 3.41 -12.72
N GLY A 40 -0.81 2.69 -13.30
CA GLY A 40 -0.73 1.23 -13.26
C GLY A 40 -0.43 0.70 -14.65
N TYR A 41 0.85 0.52 -14.95
CA TYR A 41 1.34 0.32 -16.31
C TYR A 41 1.81 -1.11 -16.56
N HIS A 42 1.97 -1.91 -15.50
CA HIS A 42 2.10 -3.35 -15.64
C HIS A 42 0.72 -3.99 -15.80
N VAL A 43 0.22 -4.08 -17.04
CA VAL A 43 -1.15 -4.51 -17.41
C VAL A 43 -1.70 -5.66 -16.56
N THR A 44 -0.95 -6.75 -16.42
CA THR A 44 -1.38 -7.92 -15.64
C THR A 44 -1.40 -7.67 -14.14
N TYR A 45 -0.33 -7.08 -13.58
CA TYR A 45 -0.17 -6.95 -12.13
C TYR A 45 -0.99 -5.81 -11.56
N ALA A 46 -1.25 -4.75 -12.34
CA ALA A 46 -2.13 -3.65 -11.95
C ALA A 46 -3.54 -4.15 -11.59
N ALA A 47 -4.09 -5.11 -12.34
CA ALA A 47 -5.40 -5.71 -12.04
C ALA A 47 -5.39 -6.46 -10.70
N TYR A 48 -4.34 -7.23 -10.43
CA TYR A 48 -4.16 -7.93 -9.15
C TYR A 48 -4.01 -6.97 -7.98
N CYS A 49 -3.23 -5.90 -8.13
CA CYS A 49 -3.05 -4.88 -7.09
C CYS A 49 -4.36 -4.12 -6.79
N LEU A 50 -5.13 -3.76 -7.83
CA LEU A 50 -6.46 -3.17 -7.64
C LEU A 50 -7.41 -4.13 -6.93
N HIS A 51 -7.43 -5.40 -7.33
CA HIS A 51 -8.22 -6.44 -6.66
C HIS A 51 -7.89 -6.53 -5.17
N ALA A 52 -6.60 -6.64 -4.84
CA ALA A 52 -6.13 -6.72 -3.46
C ALA A 52 -6.46 -5.45 -2.64
N THR A 53 -6.39 -4.27 -3.26
CA THR A 53 -6.78 -3.01 -2.62
C THR A 53 -8.26 -3.04 -2.25
N LEU A 54 -9.13 -3.51 -3.15
CA LEU A 54 -10.57 -3.62 -2.91
C LEU A 54 -10.91 -4.66 -1.85
N GLU A 55 -10.21 -5.80 -1.82
CA GLU A 55 -10.31 -6.78 -0.72
C GLU A 55 -10.07 -6.13 0.64
N GLY A 56 -9.01 -5.32 0.75
CA GLY A 56 -8.69 -4.59 1.98
C GLY A 56 -9.75 -3.55 2.36
N VAL A 57 -10.27 -2.82 1.37
CA VAL A 57 -11.32 -1.79 1.58
C VAL A 57 -12.65 -2.40 2.03
N ILE A 58 -13.05 -3.50 1.41
CA ILE A 58 -14.25 -4.27 1.75
C ILE A 58 -14.05 -5.03 3.08
N ASN A 59 -12.79 -5.19 3.50
CA ASN A 59 -12.35 -5.90 4.70
C ASN A 59 -12.79 -7.38 4.66
N VAL A 60 -12.45 -8.06 3.56
CA VAL A 60 -12.62 -9.52 3.46
C VAL A 60 -11.76 -10.21 4.51
N SER A 61 -12.26 -11.31 5.08
CA SER A 61 -11.57 -12.02 6.16
C SER A 61 -10.25 -12.64 5.71
N GLU A 62 -10.19 -13.12 4.47
CA GLU A 62 -9.02 -13.78 3.88
C GLU A 62 -8.86 -13.35 2.42
N PRO A 63 -7.63 -13.37 1.85
CA PRO A 63 -7.41 -13.15 0.43
C PRO A 63 -8.22 -14.12 -0.44
N LEU A 64 -8.93 -13.58 -1.43
CA LEU A 64 -9.70 -14.36 -2.42
C LEU A 64 -8.80 -14.88 -3.54
N LEU A 65 -7.65 -14.23 -3.77
CA LEU A 65 -6.64 -14.63 -4.75
C LEU A 65 -5.26 -14.67 -4.10
N SER A 66 -4.50 -15.72 -4.43
CA SER A 66 -3.06 -15.79 -4.16
C SER A 66 -2.29 -14.86 -5.10
N ASP A 67 -1.19 -14.27 -4.64
CA ASP A 67 -0.32 -13.45 -5.48
C ASP A 67 0.55 -14.33 -6.40
N PRO A 68 0.37 -14.30 -7.73
CA PRO A 68 1.13 -15.14 -8.65
C PRO A 68 2.51 -14.54 -9.00
N VAL A 69 2.81 -13.32 -8.56
CA VAL A 69 4.00 -12.53 -8.96
C VAL A 69 4.89 -12.17 -7.77
N ALA A 70 4.38 -12.15 -6.54
CA ALA A 70 5.13 -11.78 -5.33
C ALA A 70 6.16 -12.83 -4.90
N TYR A 71 7.07 -13.16 -5.80
CA TYR A 71 8.33 -13.78 -5.51
C TYR A 71 9.44 -12.87 -6.03
N TYR A 72 10.05 -12.12 -5.12
CA TYR A 72 11.24 -11.34 -5.40
C TYR A 72 12.27 -11.67 -4.31
N PRO A 73 13.37 -12.38 -4.62
CA PRO A 73 14.41 -12.67 -3.64
C PRO A 73 15.21 -11.39 -3.39
N GLU A 74 14.71 -10.52 -2.51
CA GLU A 74 15.34 -9.24 -2.18
C GLU A 74 16.04 -9.27 -0.82
N ASP A 75 17.19 -8.61 -0.75
CA ASP A 75 17.77 -8.17 0.52
C ASP A 75 17.00 -6.94 1.01
N GLU A 76 16.11 -7.14 1.98
CA GLU A 76 15.30 -6.06 2.57
C GLU A 76 16.14 -5.04 3.37
N SER A 77 17.42 -5.30 3.62
CA SER A 77 18.26 -4.44 4.46
C SER A 77 18.36 -3.01 3.93
N PHE A 78 18.40 -2.83 2.60
CA PHE A 78 18.43 -1.49 2.00
C PHE A 78 17.09 -0.77 2.14
N SER A 79 15.99 -1.46 1.82
CA SER A 79 14.63 -0.91 1.97
C SER A 79 14.35 -0.49 3.42
N ASN A 80 14.73 -1.31 4.39
CA ASN A 80 14.58 -1.00 5.81
C ASN A 80 15.39 0.24 6.21
N LYS A 81 16.65 0.36 5.77
CA LYS A 81 17.47 1.56 6.00
C LYS A 81 16.84 2.83 5.42
N VAL A 82 16.25 2.74 4.22
CA VAL A 82 15.55 3.87 3.59
C VAL A 82 14.29 4.24 4.35
N VAL A 83 13.50 3.26 4.78
CA VAL A 83 12.30 3.49 5.62
C VAL A 83 12.67 4.18 6.94
N ASP A 84 13.74 3.73 7.60
CA ASP A 84 14.21 4.35 8.84
C ASP A 84 14.66 5.79 8.63
N ALA A 85 15.35 6.07 7.52
CA ALA A 85 15.75 7.43 7.15
C ALA A 85 14.52 8.34 6.88
N ILE A 86 13.49 7.83 6.19
CA ILE A 86 12.24 8.55 5.95
C ILE A 86 11.53 8.87 7.27
N LYS A 87 11.40 7.89 8.16
CA LYS A 87 10.79 8.07 9.49
C LYS A 87 11.54 9.12 10.31
N LYS A 88 12.87 9.06 10.31
CA LYS A 88 13.71 10.05 10.98
C LYS A 88 13.46 11.45 10.43
N TYR A 89 13.50 11.62 9.11
CA TYR A 89 13.22 12.89 8.45
C TYR A 89 11.83 13.43 8.79
N GLN A 90 10.79 12.59 8.73
CA GLN A 90 9.43 12.99 9.06
C GLN A 90 9.33 13.52 10.50
N LYS A 91 9.97 12.85 11.46
CA LYS A 91 9.96 13.26 12.87
C LYS A 91 10.74 14.56 13.11
N GLU A 92 11.88 14.75 12.46
CA GLU A 92 12.78 15.88 12.70
C GLU A 92 12.32 17.15 11.96
N GLU A 93 11.87 17.00 10.72
CA GLU A 93 11.70 18.10 9.78
C GLU A 93 10.23 18.43 9.46
N VAL A 94 9.30 17.49 9.59
CA VAL A 94 7.88 17.72 9.25
C VAL A 94 7.10 18.18 10.48
N SER A 95 6.95 19.50 10.63
CA SER A 95 6.45 20.16 11.85
C SER A 95 5.10 19.65 12.37
N PHE A 96 4.15 19.30 11.51
CA PHE A 96 2.83 18.81 11.92
C PHE A 96 2.80 17.31 12.27
N LEU A 97 3.89 16.57 12.02
CA LEU A 97 4.03 15.16 12.40
C LEU A 97 4.88 14.95 13.67
N LYS A 98 5.36 16.03 14.30
CA LYS A 98 6.25 15.96 15.47
C LYS A 98 5.58 15.34 16.70
N ASP A 99 4.27 15.49 16.81
CA ASP A 99 3.44 15.08 17.95
C ASP A 99 2.39 14.01 17.59
N ALA A 100 2.49 13.43 16.38
CA ALA A 100 1.54 12.45 15.85
C ALA A 100 1.87 11.00 16.28
#